data_AF-A0A9W7CKI4-F1
#
_entry.id   AF-A0A9W7CKI4-F1
#
_cell.length_a   1.000
_cell.length_b   1.000
_cell.length_c   1.000
_cell.angle_alpha   90.00
_cell.angle_beta   90.00
_cell.angle_gamma   90.00
#
_symmetry.space_group_name_H-M   'P 1'
#
loop_
_entity.id
_entity.type
_entity.pdbx_description
1 polymer ?
#
loop_
_entity_poly.entity_id
_entity_poly.type
_entity_poly.pdbx_seq_one_letter_code
_entity_poly.pdbx_strand_id
1 'polypeptide(L)'
;MRRTIISLNSESEIKRLEYISTLSDFTESSVYYAAQFDFSATPTTLPTAGGTWVRPASGLYSSGGTGLPTTTRVPRLIIDNASFGKVVGLTARTYTSASATVSSAQLSNTIPQIHPTSSYIVRCDLIKNEYVASGDILSAFDRGDAQVGQLISYKPSRYAWMNCYNGARTSITISIFNQNDTKVKFRDTSVSIMLLLRPKK
;
A
#
# COMPACT_ATOMS: atom_id res chain seq x y z
N MET A 1 9.79 14.90 16.27
CA MET A 1 9.64 13.81 15.29
C MET A 1 9.95 14.39 13.91
N ARG A 2 11.15 14.17 13.35
CA ARG A 2 11.52 14.71 12.03
C ARG A 2 11.60 13.55 11.03
N ARG A 3 10.74 13.60 10.00
CA ARG A 3 10.74 12.71 8.84
C ARG A 3 11.90 13.09 7.92
N THR A 4 12.67 12.11 7.47
CA THR A 4 13.65 12.27 6.40
C THR A 4 12.95 12.03 5.07
N ILE A 5 12.99 13.00 4.15
CA ILE A 5 12.57 12.85 2.74
C ILE A 5 13.86 12.89 1.91
N ILE A 6 14.05 11.90 1.03
CA ILE A 6 15.24 11.79 0.16
C ILE A 6 14.78 12.02 -1.29
N SER A 7 15.35 13.03 -1.95
CA SER A 7 15.23 13.31 -3.40
C SER A 7 16.58 12.99 -4.05
N LEU A 8 16.59 12.37 -5.24
CA LEU A 8 17.79 11.85 -5.91
C LEU A 8 18.05 12.59 -7.21
N ASN A 9 19.27 13.13 -7.43
CA ASN A 9 19.61 13.87 -8.66
C ASN A 9 20.93 13.46 -9.36
N SER A 10 21.72 12.47 -8.92
CA SER A 10 22.85 11.93 -9.76
C SER A 10 23.45 10.59 -9.32
N GLU A 11 24.07 9.85 -10.24
CA GLU A 11 24.76 8.55 -10.02
C GLU A 11 25.94 8.62 -9.03
N SER A 12 26.59 9.76 -8.86
CA SER A 12 27.67 9.92 -7.88
C SER A 12 27.16 10.06 -6.44
N GLU A 13 25.91 10.48 -6.25
CA GLU A 13 25.22 10.45 -4.95
C GLU A 13 24.75 9.04 -4.59
N ILE A 14 24.50 8.17 -5.58
CA ILE A 14 24.04 6.79 -5.39
C ILE A 14 25.06 5.98 -4.56
N LYS A 15 26.36 6.05 -4.89
CA LYS A 15 27.41 5.37 -4.11
C LYS A 15 27.68 5.99 -2.73
N ARG A 16 27.32 7.27 -2.52
CA ARG A 16 27.49 7.98 -1.23
C ARG A 16 26.33 7.72 -0.26
N LEU A 17 25.20 7.21 -0.75
CA LEU A 17 24.00 6.92 0.04
C LEU A 17 23.92 5.46 0.53
N GLU A 18 24.61 4.51 -0.12
CA GLU A 18 24.56 3.06 0.23
C GLU A 18 24.91 2.75 1.69
N TYR A 19 25.78 3.52 2.36
CA TYR A 19 26.18 3.21 3.74
C TYR A 19 25.16 3.63 4.81
N ILE A 20 24.24 4.55 4.49
CA ILE A 20 23.19 5.00 5.42
C ILE A 20 21.82 4.44 5.01
N SER A 21 21.62 4.11 3.73
CA SER A 21 20.42 3.42 3.23
C SER A 21 20.36 1.93 3.58
N THR A 22 21.43 1.33 4.10
CA THR A 22 21.52 -0.12 4.44
C THR A 22 21.11 -0.46 5.88
N LEU A 23 20.72 0.53 6.69
CA LEU A 23 20.25 0.27 8.06
C LEU A 23 18.89 -0.42 8.09
N SER A 24 18.07 -0.21 7.06
CA SER A 24 16.82 -0.92 6.87
C SER A 24 16.58 -1.18 5.39
N ASP A 25 16.49 -2.45 4.99
CA ASP A 25 16.23 -2.86 3.61
C ASP A 25 14.89 -3.62 3.49
N PHE A 26 14.30 -3.55 2.31
CA PHE A 26 13.01 -4.15 1.97
C PHE A 26 13.17 -5.05 0.77
N THR A 27 13.00 -6.36 0.97
CA THR A 27 13.17 -7.36 -0.07
C THR A 27 11.95 -8.27 -0.17
N GLU A 28 11.70 -8.81 -1.37
CA GLU A 28 10.67 -9.85 -1.55
C GLU A 28 11.26 -11.21 -1.18
N SER A 29 10.55 -11.97 -0.33
CA SER A 29 10.90 -13.35 0.01
C SER A 29 9.97 -14.33 -0.68
N SER A 30 10.43 -14.87 -1.81
CA SER A 30 9.66 -15.84 -2.62
C SER A 30 9.44 -17.19 -1.91
N VAL A 31 10.30 -17.54 -0.95
CA VAL A 31 10.19 -18.77 -0.14
C VAL A 31 9.01 -18.70 0.83
N TYR A 32 8.76 -17.51 1.38
CA TYR A 32 7.74 -17.30 2.40
C TYR A 32 6.52 -16.52 1.89
N TYR A 33 6.49 -16.19 0.60
CA TYR A 33 5.45 -15.34 -0.03
C TYR A 33 5.18 -14.08 0.80
N ALA A 34 6.26 -13.44 1.28
CA ALA A 34 6.23 -12.38 2.27
C ALA A 34 7.23 -11.28 1.92
N ALA A 35 6.98 -10.06 2.39
CA ALA A 35 8.00 -9.01 2.39
C ALA A 35 8.96 -9.24 3.57
N GLN A 36 10.25 -9.10 3.33
CA GLN A 36 11.30 -9.18 4.34
C GLN A 36 11.84 -7.78 4.64
N PHE A 37 11.99 -7.50 5.93
CA PHE A 37 12.48 -6.26 6.48
C PHE A 37 13.77 -6.54 7.21
N ASP A 38 14.89 -6.10 6.64
CA ASP A 38 16.19 -6.33 7.23
C ASP A 38 16.58 -5.11 8.06
N PHE A 39 16.93 -5.33 9.33
CA PHE A 39 17.42 -4.31 10.23
C PHE A 39 18.91 -4.54 10.48
N SER A 40 19.75 -3.66 9.94
CA SER A 40 21.19 -3.77 10.09
C SER A 40 21.70 -3.00 11.31
N ALA A 41 22.69 -3.57 11.97
CA ALA A 41 23.34 -2.94 13.10
C ALA A 41 24.16 -1.72 12.64
N THR A 42 23.91 -0.56 13.26
CA THR A 42 24.62 0.68 12.93
C THR A 42 26.09 0.57 13.33
N PRO A 43 27.02 0.80 12.40
CA PRO A 43 28.45 0.68 12.66
C PRO A 43 28.97 1.80 13.57
N THR A 44 29.91 1.48 14.44
CA THR A 44 30.54 2.45 15.37
C THR A 44 31.74 3.16 14.76
N THR A 45 32.32 2.61 13.70
CA THR A 45 33.44 3.17 12.95
C THR A 45 33.15 3.10 11.45
N LEU A 46 33.86 3.92 10.68
CA LEU A 46 33.85 3.76 9.23
C LEU A 46 34.57 2.45 8.85
N PRO A 47 34.20 1.80 7.74
CA PRO A 47 34.88 0.60 7.30
C PRO A 47 36.34 0.94 6.98
N THR A 48 37.26 0.05 7.36
CA THR A 48 38.69 0.18 7.04
C THR A 48 39.07 -0.58 5.76
N ALA A 49 38.21 -1.47 5.28
CA ALA A 49 38.38 -2.21 4.04
C ALA A 49 37.67 -1.51 2.86
N GLY A 50 38.31 -1.50 1.70
CA GLY A 50 37.68 -1.07 0.43
C GLY A 50 37.80 0.42 0.06
N GLY A 51 38.52 1.24 0.84
CA GLY A 51 38.88 2.62 0.45
C GLY A 51 38.68 3.67 1.55
N THR A 52 38.82 4.94 1.17
CA THR A 52 38.62 6.11 2.06
C THR A 52 37.13 6.43 2.15
N TRP A 53 36.47 5.88 3.17
CA TRP A 53 35.09 6.22 3.49
C TRP A 53 35.05 7.55 4.25
N VAL A 54 34.15 8.45 3.85
CA VAL A 54 33.95 9.75 4.52
C VAL A 54 32.46 9.89 4.83
N ARG A 55 32.16 10.36 6.04
CA ARG A 55 30.78 10.64 6.45
C ARG A 55 30.21 11.80 5.63
N PRO A 56 28.91 11.79 5.31
CA PRO A 56 28.24 12.97 4.74
C PRO A 56 28.43 14.21 5.63
N ALA A 57 28.28 15.40 5.06
CA ALA A 57 28.37 16.65 5.81
C ALA A 57 27.19 16.83 6.78
N SER A 58 25.97 16.49 6.34
CA SER A 58 24.73 16.63 7.10
C SER A 58 23.98 15.30 7.28
N GLY A 59 23.12 15.22 8.30
CA GLY A 59 22.39 14.00 8.69
C GLY A 59 22.71 13.54 10.12
N LEU A 60 21.98 12.55 10.63
CA LEU A 60 22.14 12.08 12.02
C LEU A 60 23.56 11.56 12.29
N TYR A 61 24.05 10.66 11.43
CA TYR A 61 25.37 10.02 11.55
C TYR A 61 26.46 10.70 10.71
N SER A 62 26.27 11.98 10.38
CA SER A 62 27.15 12.78 9.54
C SER A 62 28.30 13.40 10.34
N SER A 63 29.28 14.01 9.66
CA SER A 63 30.37 14.73 10.31
C SER A 63 29.93 16.01 11.03
N GLY A 64 28.96 16.74 10.47
CA GLY A 64 28.31 17.90 11.10
C GLY A 64 27.10 17.55 11.98
N GLY A 65 26.81 16.26 12.16
CA GLY A 65 25.70 15.75 12.95
C GLY A 65 26.15 15.20 14.30
N THR A 66 25.54 14.10 14.74
CA THR A 66 25.90 13.42 16.00
C THR A 66 27.09 12.47 15.88
N GLY A 67 27.61 12.28 14.66
CA GLY A 67 28.66 11.28 14.39
C GLY A 67 28.14 9.84 14.45
N LEU A 68 29.03 8.86 14.30
CA LEU A 68 28.66 7.45 14.44
C LEU A 68 28.40 7.13 15.92
N PRO A 69 27.48 6.19 16.23
CA PRO A 69 27.23 5.82 17.61
C PRO A 69 28.46 5.16 18.24
N THR A 70 28.65 5.35 19.56
CA THR A 70 29.75 4.72 20.33
C THR A 70 29.52 3.24 20.60
N THR A 71 28.27 2.79 20.47
CA THR A 71 27.86 1.40 20.64
C THR A 71 26.95 1.00 19.50
N THR A 72 27.13 -0.20 18.96
CA THR A 72 26.28 -0.74 17.91
C THR A 72 24.81 -0.74 18.34
N ARG A 73 23.94 -0.27 17.45
CA ARG A 73 22.48 -0.22 17.65
C ARG A 73 21.75 -0.53 16.37
N VAL A 74 20.71 -1.34 16.48
CA VAL A 74 19.80 -1.67 15.37
C VAL A 74 18.65 -0.67 15.37
N PRO A 75 18.21 -0.16 14.21
CA PRO A 75 17.07 0.74 14.13
C PRO A 75 15.78 0.06 14.58
N ARG A 76 14.84 0.89 15.03
CA ARG A 76 13.53 0.47 15.50
C ARG A 76 12.45 0.88 14.51
N LEU A 77 11.66 -0.08 14.05
CA LEU A 77 10.50 0.18 13.21
C LEU A 77 9.24 0.25 14.05
N ILE A 78 8.56 1.39 14.02
CA ILE A 78 7.29 1.60 14.72
C ILE A 78 6.20 1.74 13.67
N ILE A 79 5.26 0.80 13.68
CA ILE A 79 4.02 0.89 12.92
C ILE A 79 2.94 1.37 13.90
N ASP A 80 2.70 2.67 13.93
CA ASP A 80 1.70 3.32 14.79
C ASP A 80 0.33 3.48 14.11
N ASN A 81 0.28 3.29 12.78
CA ASN A 81 -0.92 3.39 11.97
C ASN A 81 -1.23 2.04 11.32
N ALA A 82 -2.37 1.43 11.69
CA ALA A 82 -2.79 0.13 11.15
C ALA A 82 -3.03 0.14 9.63
N SER A 83 -3.48 1.26 9.05
CA SER A 83 -3.67 1.38 7.60
C SER A 83 -2.33 1.41 6.86
N PHE A 84 -1.32 2.09 7.41
CA PHE A 84 0.04 2.02 6.87
C PHE A 84 0.63 0.61 7.04
N GLY A 85 0.39 -0.02 8.19
CA GLY A 85 0.75 -1.41 8.46
C GLY A 85 0.24 -2.38 7.40
N LYS A 86 -1.01 -2.23 6.95
CA LYS A 86 -1.57 -3.02 5.84
C LYS A 86 -0.79 -2.85 4.54
N VAL A 87 -0.34 -1.64 4.21
CA VAL A 87 0.43 -1.40 2.98
C VAL A 87 1.78 -2.11 3.01
N VAL A 88 2.46 -2.07 4.15
CA VAL A 88 3.78 -2.68 4.32
C VAL A 88 3.70 -4.15 4.76
N GLY A 89 2.52 -4.70 5.03
CA GLY A 89 2.35 -6.08 5.50
C GLY A 89 2.77 -6.33 6.95
N LEU A 90 2.78 -5.29 7.80
CA LEU A 90 3.13 -5.40 9.21
C LEU A 90 1.98 -4.92 10.12
N THR A 91 1.62 -5.72 11.13
CA THR A 91 0.69 -5.27 12.18
C THR A 91 1.22 -4.06 12.93
N ALA A 92 0.32 -3.23 13.48
CA ALA A 92 0.67 -2.09 14.30
C ALA A 92 1.38 -2.52 15.59
N ARG A 93 2.69 -2.38 15.63
CA ARG A 93 3.56 -2.67 16.77
C ARG A 93 4.92 -2.01 16.55
N THR A 94 5.69 -1.94 17.62
CA THR A 94 7.13 -1.75 17.56
C THR A 94 7.85 -3.07 17.29
N TYR A 95 8.43 -3.19 16.10
CA TYR A 95 9.41 -4.22 15.77
C TYR A 95 10.76 -3.78 16.35
N THR A 96 11.57 -4.74 16.81
CA THR A 96 12.74 -4.49 17.68
C THR A 96 12.38 -3.67 18.94
N SER A 97 11.45 -4.21 19.74
CA SER A 97 10.88 -3.52 20.92
C SER A 97 11.88 -3.21 22.03
N ALA A 98 12.99 -3.96 22.10
CA ALA A 98 14.13 -3.66 22.97
C ALA A 98 15.33 -3.22 22.13
N SER A 99 16.23 -2.42 22.72
CA SER A 99 17.47 -2.03 22.06
C SER A 99 18.30 -3.26 21.71
N ALA A 100 18.45 -3.51 20.41
CA ALA A 100 19.24 -4.63 19.90
C ALA A 100 20.59 -4.13 19.36
N THR A 101 21.59 -5.01 19.43
CA THR A 101 22.95 -4.78 18.91
C THR A 101 23.29 -5.68 17.73
N VAL A 102 22.43 -6.65 17.41
CA VAL A 102 22.63 -7.66 16.36
C VAL A 102 21.59 -7.47 15.27
N SER A 103 22.03 -7.46 14.01
CA SER A 103 21.14 -7.35 12.85
C SER A 103 20.08 -8.45 12.86
N SER A 104 18.89 -8.15 12.35
CA SER A 104 17.75 -9.06 12.38
C SER A 104 16.86 -8.84 11.16
N ALA A 105 16.19 -9.89 10.69
CA ALA A 105 15.18 -9.81 9.66
C ALA A 105 13.78 -10.02 10.28
N GLN A 106 12.79 -9.32 9.75
CA GLN A 106 11.39 -9.51 10.09
C GLN A 106 10.59 -9.77 8.82
N LEU A 107 9.84 -10.87 8.79
CA LEU A 107 8.88 -11.13 7.72
C LEU A 107 7.57 -10.37 7.98
N SER A 108 6.90 -9.96 6.89
CA SER A 108 5.54 -9.44 6.92
C SER A 108 4.62 -10.48 7.57
N ASN A 109 3.85 -10.06 8.57
CA ASN A 109 2.90 -10.92 9.28
C ASN A 109 1.45 -10.69 8.82
N THR A 110 1.26 -9.78 7.86
CA THR A 110 0.02 -9.59 7.12
C THR A 110 0.37 -9.47 5.65
N ILE A 111 -0.56 -9.84 4.77
CA ILE A 111 -0.37 -9.70 3.32
C ILE A 111 -0.29 -8.20 3.00
N PRO A 112 0.79 -7.71 2.38
CA PRO A 112 0.88 -6.32 1.94
C PRO A 112 -0.27 -5.95 1.01
N GLN A 113 -1.01 -4.91 1.36
CA GLN A 113 -2.11 -4.37 0.59
C GLN A 113 -1.67 -3.10 -0.13
N ILE A 114 -1.20 -3.25 -1.37
CA ILE A 114 -0.84 -2.12 -2.25
C ILE A 114 -2.06 -1.20 -2.48
N HIS A 115 -3.27 -1.77 -2.45
CA HIS A 115 -4.51 -1.02 -2.56
C HIS A 115 -5.54 -1.49 -1.52
N PRO A 116 -6.25 -0.58 -0.83
CA PRO A 116 -7.24 -0.95 0.20
C PRO A 116 -8.49 -1.64 -0.37
N THR A 117 -8.79 -1.42 -1.66
CA THR A 117 -9.94 -2.00 -2.35
C THR A 117 -9.47 -2.83 -3.54
N SER A 118 -9.64 -4.15 -3.49
CA SER A 118 -9.24 -5.05 -4.57
C SER A 118 -10.33 -5.21 -5.64
N SER A 119 -11.60 -5.11 -5.24
CA SER A 119 -12.75 -5.21 -6.14
C SER A 119 -13.85 -4.22 -5.76
N TYR A 120 -14.61 -3.83 -6.77
CA TYR A 120 -15.77 -2.97 -6.68
C TYR A 120 -17.01 -3.78 -7.06
N ILE A 121 -17.98 -3.81 -6.16
CA ILE A 121 -19.27 -4.46 -6.36
C ILE A 121 -20.29 -3.35 -6.58
N VAL A 122 -20.84 -3.28 -7.79
CA VAL A 122 -21.89 -2.33 -8.15
C VAL A 122 -23.23 -2.95 -7.81
N ARG A 123 -23.98 -2.27 -6.95
CA ARG A 123 -25.36 -2.63 -6.59
C ARG A 123 -26.33 -1.59 -7.13
N CYS A 124 -27.49 -2.05 -7.58
CA CYS A 124 -28.56 -1.20 -8.11
C CYS A 124 -29.91 -1.70 -7.59
N ASP A 125 -30.69 -0.79 -7.04
CA ASP A 125 -32.03 -1.07 -6.48
C ASP A 125 -33.08 -1.47 -7.52
N LEU A 126 -32.80 -1.30 -8.81
CA LEU A 126 -33.68 -1.73 -9.90
C LEU A 126 -33.70 -3.24 -10.10
N ILE A 127 -32.61 -3.92 -9.75
CA ILE A 127 -32.42 -5.32 -10.12
C ILE A 127 -33.37 -6.19 -9.31
N LYS A 128 -34.08 -7.06 -10.02
CA LYS A 128 -34.94 -8.06 -9.44
C LYS A 128 -34.27 -9.43 -9.56
N ASN A 129 -33.79 -9.94 -8.45
CA ASN A 129 -33.34 -11.33 -8.33
C ASN A 129 -33.97 -11.97 -7.08
N GLU A 130 -34.94 -12.85 -7.29
CA GLU A 130 -35.69 -13.53 -6.22
C GLU A 130 -34.96 -14.75 -5.64
N TYR A 131 -33.84 -15.16 -6.24
CA TYR A 131 -33.13 -16.39 -5.88
C TYR A 131 -32.02 -16.20 -4.83
N VAL A 132 -31.70 -14.95 -4.47
CA VAL A 132 -30.61 -14.64 -3.54
C VAL A 132 -30.97 -13.49 -2.60
N ALA A 133 -30.45 -13.54 -1.37
CA ALA A 133 -30.70 -12.51 -0.35
C ALA A 133 -30.11 -11.13 -0.71
N SER A 134 -29.05 -11.09 -1.52
CA SER A 134 -28.47 -9.85 -2.07
C SER A 134 -28.71 -9.79 -3.58
N GLY A 135 -29.97 -9.62 -3.95
CA GLY A 135 -30.43 -9.62 -5.34
C GLY A 135 -30.15 -8.35 -6.12
N ASP A 136 -29.44 -7.39 -5.54
CA ASP A 136 -29.20 -6.05 -6.07
C ASP A 136 -27.86 -5.89 -6.79
N ILE A 137 -27.06 -6.95 -6.95
CA ILE A 137 -25.72 -6.88 -7.56
C ILE A 137 -25.80 -6.75 -9.08
N LEU A 138 -25.42 -5.59 -9.64
CA LEU A 138 -25.41 -5.31 -11.08
C LEU A 138 -24.21 -5.91 -11.81
N SER A 139 -23.02 -5.70 -11.23
CA SER A 139 -21.73 -6.11 -11.79
C SER A 139 -20.68 -6.06 -10.69
N ALA A 140 -19.62 -6.83 -10.85
CA ALA A 140 -18.39 -6.67 -10.10
C ALA A 140 -17.25 -6.40 -11.07
N PHE A 141 -16.30 -5.55 -10.68
CA PHE A 141 -15.09 -5.28 -11.45
C PHE A 141 -13.91 -5.02 -10.52
N ASP A 142 -12.71 -5.29 -10.99
CA ASP A 142 -11.48 -4.89 -10.32
C ASP A 142 -10.97 -3.56 -10.90
N ARG A 143 -9.97 -2.97 -10.26
CA ARG A 143 -9.33 -1.74 -10.79
C ARG A 143 -8.51 -1.98 -12.07
N GLY A 144 -8.39 -3.23 -12.55
CA GLY A 144 -7.41 -3.64 -13.55
C GLY A 144 -6.00 -3.17 -13.19
N ASP A 145 -5.33 -2.56 -14.16
CA ASP A 145 -3.96 -2.05 -14.01
C ASP A 145 -3.89 -0.62 -13.45
N ALA A 146 -5.02 0.01 -13.10
CA ALA A 146 -5.04 1.40 -12.66
C ALA A 146 -4.24 1.60 -11.35
N GLN A 147 -3.21 2.42 -11.40
CA GLN A 147 -2.38 2.73 -10.22
C GLN A 147 -3.08 3.70 -9.26
N VAL A 148 -2.53 3.88 -8.07
CA VAL A 148 -3.03 4.86 -7.10
C VAL A 148 -3.04 6.26 -7.74
N GLY A 149 -4.20 6.92 -7.74
CA GLY A 149 -4.38 8.25 -8.34
C GLY A 149 -4.66 8.25 -9.84
N GLN A 150 -4.76 7.08 -10.48
CA GLN A 150 -5.19 6.97 -11.87
C GLN A 150 -6.70 6.71 -11.98
N LEU A 151 -7.25 7.04 -13.15
CA LEU A 151 -8.64 6.80 -13.47
C LEU A 151 -8.92 5.30 -13.54
N ILE A 152 -9.90 4.84 -12.77
CA ILE A 152 -10.44 3.48 -12.88
C ILE A 152 -11.49 3.48 -13.99
N SER A 153 -11.22 2.79 -15.09
CA SER A 153 -12.13 2.67 -16.24
C SER A 153 -12.54 1.22 -16.42
N TYR A 154 -13.82 0.94 -16.16
CA TYR A 154 -14.40 -0.38 -16.39
C TYR A 154 -15.35 -0.34 -17.60
N LYS A 155 -15.08 -1.19 -18.59
CA LYS A 155 -15.91 -1.37 -19.78
C LYS A 155 -16.13 -2.87 -19.99
N PRO A 156 -17.32 -3.42 -19.69
CA PRO A 156 -17.56 -4.84 -19.86
C PRO A 156 -17.47 -5.23 -21.33
N SER A 157 -16.80 -6.34 -21.63
CA SER A 157 -16.65 -6.86 -23.00
C SER A 157 -17.98 -7.38 -23.59
N ARG A 158 -18.92 -7.73 -22.72
CA ARG A 158 -20.30 -8.13 -23.07
C ARG A 158 -21.26 -7.53 -22.06
N TYR A 159 -22.40 -7.03 -22.54
CA TYR A 159 -23.45 -6.53 -21.67
C TYR A 159 -24.22 -7.69 -21.05
N ALA A 160 -24.27 -7.72 -19.71
CA ALA A 160 -25.18 -8.57 -18.96
C ALA A 160 -26.49 -7.80 -18.74
N TRP A 161 -27.62 -8.40 -19.15
CA TRP A 161 -28.94 -7.82 -18.96
C TRP A 161 -29.62 -8.51 -17.79
N MET A 162 -30.14 -7.72 -16.86
CA MET A 162 -30.87 -8.23 -15.70
C MET A 162 -32.30 -7.76 -15.68
N ASN A 163 -33.18 -8.59 -15.12
CA ASN A 163 -34.56 -8.21 -14.94
C ASN A 163 -34.66 -7.08 -13.91
N CYS A 164 -35.47 -6.08 -14.21
CA CYS A 164 -35.80 -5.02 -13.27
C CYS A 164 -37.15 -5.30 -12.60
N TYR A 165 -37.37 -4.71 -11.43
CA TYR A 165 -38.72 -4.64 -10.86
C TYR A 165 -39.66 -3.89 -11.80
N ASN A 166 -40.91 -4.35 -11.90
CA ASN A 166 -41.94 -3.65 -12.65
C ASN A 166 -42.51 -2.50 -11.79
N GLY A 167 -42.79 -1.37 -12.43
CA GLY A 167 -43.38 -0.19 -11.76
C GLY A 167 -42.67 1.12 -12.10
N ALA A 168 -43.41 2.22 -11.98
CA ALA A 168 -42.85 3.55 -12.12
C ALA A 168 -41.92 3.89 -10.94
N ARG A 169 -40.79 4.52 -11.23
CA ARG A 169 -39.84 5.00 -10.21
C ARG A 169 -39.39 6.41 -10.55
N THR A 170 -39.19 7.21 -9.51
CA THR A 170 -38.68 8.58 -9.61
C THR A 170 -37.16 8.64 -9.48
N SER A 171 -36.53 7.60 -8.93
CA SER A 171 -35.09 7.51 -8.74
C SER A 171 -34.55 6.09 -8.96
N ILE A 172 -33.25 6.03 -9.27
CA ILE A 172 -32.46 4.82 -9.38
C ILE A 172 -31.24 5.02 -8.47
N THR A 173 -31.02 4.08 -7.55
CA THR A 173 -29.90 4.17 -6.62
C THR A 173 -28.81 3.19 -7.00
N ILE A 174 -27.65 3.71 -7.38
CA ILE A 174 -26.43 2.91 -7.61
C ILE A 174 -25.52 3.09 -6.40
N SER A 175 -25.12 1.98 -5.78
CA SER A 175 -24.19 1.95 -4.66
C SER A 175 -23.01 1.05 -5.00
N ILE A 176 -21.79 1.53 -4.75
CA ILE A 176 -20.57 0.77 -4.99
C ILE A 176 -19.97 0.36 -3.65
N PHE A 177 -19.72 -0.93 -3.49
CA PHE A 177 -19.15 -1.55 -2.31
C PHE A 177 -17.77 -2.12 -2.63
N ASN A 178 -16.94 -2.27 -1.59
CA ASN A 178 -15.67 -2.98 -1.69
C ASN A 178 -15.85 -4.48 -1.40
N GLN A 179 -14.75 -5.23 -1.46
CA GLN A 179 -14.71 -6.67 -1.18
C GLN A 179 -15.16 -7.05 0.26
N ASN A 180 -15.17 -6.09 1.18
CA ASN A 180 -15.57 -6.29 2.59
C ASN A 180 -16.98 -5.75 2.86
N ASP A 181 -17.80 -5.63 1.80
CA ASP A 181 -19.16 -5.09 1.84
C ASP A 181 -19.29 -3.71 2.50
N THR A 182 -18.25 -2.89 2.40
CA THR A 182 -18.26 -1.52 2.88
C THR A 182 -18.44 -0.58 1.70
N LYS A 183 -19.33 0.41 1.84
CA LYS A 183 -19.57 1.41 0.79
C LYS A 183 -18.28 2.19 0.48
N VAL A 184 -17.93 2.23 -0.81
CA VAL A 184 -16.77 2.96 -1.30
C VAL A 184 -17.09 4.46 -1.28
N LYS A 185 -16.15 5.25 -0.76
CA LYS A 185 -16.20 6.71 -0.77
C LYS A 185 -15.24 7.21 -1.84
N PHE A 186 -15.76 7.66 -2.97
CA PHE A 186 -14.98 8.37 -3.98
C PHE A 186 -14.66 9.78 -3.47
N ARG A 187 -13.39 10.17 -3.51
CA ARG A 187 -12.93 11.52 -3.17
C ARG A 187 -12.82 12.43 -4.41
N ASP A 188 -12.94 11.84 -5.59
CA ASP A 188 -12.88 12.56 -6.87
C ASP A 188 -14.12 13.43 -7.04
N THR A 189 -13.94 14.61 -7.63
CA THR A 189 -15.01 15.57 -7.89
C THR A 189 -15.93 15.15 -9.03
N SER A 190 -15.49 14.20 -9.87
CA SER A 190 -16.19 13.79 -11.09
C SER A 190 -16.22 12.27 -11.20
N VAL A 191 -17.41 11.72 -11.44
CA VAL A 191 -17.64 10.29 -11.70
C VAL A 191 -18.63 10.17 -12.88
N SER A 192 -18.35 9.29 -13.83
CA SER A 192 -19.24 8.99 -14.96
C SER A 192 -19.70 7.53 -14.91
N ILE A 193 -21.01 7.32 -14.92
CA ILE A 193 -21.63 5.98 -14.92
C ILE A 193 -22.63 5.95 -16.06
N MET A 194 -22.46 5.01 -16.98
CA MET A 194 -23.40 4.77 -18.09
C MET A 194 -24.22 3.52 -17.79
N LEU A 195 -25.52 3.71 -17.52
CA LEU A 195 -26.48 2.62 -17.36
C LEU A 195 -27.25 2.42 -18.66
N LEU A 196 -27.32 1.19 -19.15
CA LEU A 196 -28.11 0.84 -20.33
C LEU A 196 -29.43 0.18 -19.89
N LEU A 197 -30.53 0.67 -20.43
CA LEU A 197 -31.88 0.13 -20.22
C LEU A 197 -32.44 -0.33 -21.56
N ARG A 198 -33.10 -1.48 -21.59
CA ARG A 198 -33.77 -1.99 -22.79
C ARG A 198 -35.15 -2.53 -22.47
N PRO A 199 -36.11 -2.42 -23.41
CA PRO A 199 -37.37 -3.14 -23.30
C PRO A 199 -37.12 -4.64 -23.28
N LYS A 200 -37.85 -5.35 -22.40
CA LYS A 200 -37.94 -6.80 -22.45
C LYS A 200 -38.86 -7.16 -23.62
N LYS A 201 -38.36 -7.99 -24.54
CA LYS A 201 -39.19 -8.60 -25.59
C LYS A 201 -40.00 -9.73 -24.99
#